data_AF-A0A1B8W0Q4-F1
#
_entry.id   AF-A0A1B8W0Q4-F1
#
_cell.length_a   1.000
_cell.length_b   1.000
_cell.length_c   1.000
_cell.angle_alpha   90.00
_cell.angle_beta   90.00
_cell.angle_gamma   90.00
#
_symmetry.space_group_name_H-M   'P 1'
#
loop_
_entity.id
_entity.type
_entity.pdbx_description
1 polymer ?
#
loop_
_entity_poly.entity_id
_entity_poly.type
_entity_poly.pdbx_seq_one_letter_code
_entity_poly.pdbx_strand_id
1 'polypeptide(L)'
;MKKTKLPGDNISLKTKKTEDPLVMQWLNSQSNLMDSLRYLVENEIALNGVRNLQAFVPTERNMLQGTPALQQAASEYRPYAAGIEQMAAASEAVEEVEKAPSATAPEPVAEEEIDDDDIEAWS
;
A
#
# COMPACT_ATOMS: atom_id res chain seq x y z
N MET A 1 -5.27 32.18 14.12
CA MET A 1 -5.89 30.89 13.74
C MET A 1 -4.82 30.00 13.12
N LYS A 2 -4.89 28.67 13.27
CA LYS A 2 -3.99 27.75 12.54
C LYS A 2 -4.38 27.79 11.06
N LYS A 3 -3.41 27.81 10.13
CA LYS A 3 -3.71 27.75 8.69
C LYS A 3 -4.37 26.42 8.36
N THR A 4 -5.49 26.45 7.64
CA THR A 4 -6.11 25.25 7.06
C THR A 4 -5.13 24.61 6.09
N LYS A 5 -5.01 23.28 6.15
CA LYS A 5 -4.17 22.50 5.23
C LYS A 5 -4.98 22.06 4.02
N LEU A 6 -4.40 22.16 2.84
CA LEU A 6 -4.97 21.70 1.58
C LEU A 6 -4.38 20.34 1.16
N PRO A 7 -5.05 19.56 0.29
CA PRO A 7 -4.45 18.39 -0.34
C PRO A 7 -3.12 18.75 -1.01
N GLY A 8 -2.08 17.94 -0.79
CA GLY A 8 -0.72 18.20 -1.26
C GLY A 8 0.13 19.08 -0.31
N ASP A 9 -0.44 19.70 0.73
CA ASP A 9 0.36 20.41 1.73
C ASP A 9 1.23 19.46 2.54
N ASN A 10 2.49 19.86 2.74
CA ASN A 10 3.41 19.13 3.62
C ASN A 10 2.94 19.13 5.08
N ILE A 11 2.97 17.94 5.70
CA ILE A 11 2.85 17.74 7.14
C ILE A 11 4.16 17.13 7.67
N SER A 12 4.72 17.70 8.74
CA SER A 12 5.98 17.22 9.33
C SER A 12 5.69 16.37 10.57
N LEU A 13 6.00 15.08 10.49
CA LEU A 13 6.00 14.17 11.63
C LEU A 13 7.41 14.07 12.21
N LYS A 14 7.54 14.19 13.54
CA LYS A 14 8.80 13.99 14.25
C LYS A 14 8.52 13.26 15.56
N THR A 15 9.11 12.07 15.71
CA THR A 15 9.02 11.26 16.94
C THR A 15 9.82 11.89 18.07
N LYS A 16 9.50 11.51 19.31
CA LYS A 16 10.25 11.90 20.50
C LYS A 16 11.47 10.99 20.68
N LYS A 17 12.48 11.47 21.41
CA LYS A 17 13.62 10.61 21.84
C LYS A 17 13.20 9.52 22.84
N THR A 18 12.05 9.71 23.49
CA THR A 18 11.45 8.83 24.49
C THR A 18 10.16 8.20 23.94
N GLU A 19 10.10 7.97 22.64
CA GLU A 19 8.98 7.25 22.02
C GLU A 19 9.01 5.77 22.46
N ASP A 20 7.85 5.12 22.50
CA ASP A 20 7.77 3.71 22.87
C ASP A 20 8.50 2.83 21.84
N PRO A 21 9.35 1.85 22.25
CA PRO A 21 10.05 0.97 21.32
C PRO A 21 9.13 0.22 20.35
N LEU A 22 7.92 -0.16 20.78
CA LEU A 22 6.94 -0.84 19.93
C LEU A 22 6.35 0.10 18.88
N VAL A 23 6.16 1.39 19.20
CA VAL A 23 5.75 2.41 18.23
C VAL A 23 6.87 2.62 17.21
N MET A 24 8.13 2.72 17.65
CA MET A 24 9.27 2.83 16.75
C MET A 24 9.44 1.61 15.84
N GLN A 25 9.23 0.40 16.37
CA GLN A 25 9.25 -0.81 15.56
C GLN A 25 8.11 -0.82 14.53
N TRP A 26 6.87 -0.53 14.96
CA TRP A 26 5.72 -0.46 14.05
C TRP A 26 5.97 0.53 12.91
N LEU A 27 6.50 1.73 13.21
CA LEU A 27 6.88 2.72 12.19
C LEU A 27 7.90 2.16 11.18
N ASN A 28 8.94 1.47 11.67
CA ASN A 28 9.99 0.89 10.82
C ASN A 28 9.54 -0.35 10.03
N SER A 29 8.46 -1.02 10.44
CA SER A 29 7.86 -2.15 9.71
C SER A 29 7.01 -1.73 8.50
N GLN A 30 6.69 -0.44 8.34
CA GLN A 30 5.84 0.02 7.23
C GLN A 30 6.64 0.19 5.92
N SER A 31 6.17 -0.43 4.84
CA SER A 31 6.67 -0.16 3.47
C SER A 31 6.23 1.21 2.95
N ASN A 32 5.04 1.68 3.33
CA ASN A 32 4.53 3.02 3.03
C ASN A 32 3.83 3.61 4.26
N LEU A 33 4.61 4.36 5.06
CA LEU A 33 4.10 5.01 6.28
C LEU A 33 2.93 5.97 6.02
N MET A 34 2.93 6.69 4.90
CA MET A 34 1.89 7.69 4.62
C MET A 34 0.54 7.05 4.34
N ASP A 35 0.52 5.88 3.69
CA ASP A 35 -0.71 5.14 3.44
C ASP A 35 -1.22 4.44 4.71
N SER A 36 -0.33 3.85 5.51
CA SER A 36 -0.67 3.31 6.83
C SER A 36 -1.28 4.38 7.75
N LEU A 37 -0.76 5.62 7.72
CA LEU A 37 -1.33 6.74 8.46
C LEU A 37 -2.68 7.20 7.91
N ARG A 38 -2.87 7.19 6.58
CA ARG A 38 -4.17 7.50 5.94
C ARG A 38 -5.24 6.53 6.41
N TYR A 39 -4.98 5.22 6.33
CA TYR A 39 -5.90 4.17 6.79
C TYR A 39 -6.34 4.35 8.25
N LEU A 40 -5.39 4.65 9.16
CA LEU A 40 -5.70 4.89 10.58
C LEU A 40 -6.57 6.14 10.80
N VAL A 41 -6.35 7.20 10.02
CA VAL A 41 -7.15 8.43 10.07
C VAL A 41 -8.56 8.21 9.49
N GLU A 42 -8.67 7.51 8.36
CA GLU A 42 -9.95 7.16 7.74
C GLU A 42 -10.80 6.28 8.67
N ASN A 43 -10.19 5.32 9.36
CA ASN A 43 -10.89 4.49 10.33
C ASN A 43 -11.42 5.29 11.55
N GLU A 44 -10.65 6.25 12.07
CA GLU A 44 -11.15 7.16 13.13
C GLU A 44 -12.29 8.06 12.61
N ILE A 45 -12.19 8.57 11.38
CA ILE A 45 -13.26 9.38 10.77
C ILE A 45 -14.52 8.54 10.52
N ALA A 46 -14.39 7.28 10.09
CA ALA A 46 -15.52 6.39 9.85
C ALA A 46 -16.25 6.03 11.16
N LEU A 47 -15.51 5.78 12.25
CA LEU A 47 -16.09 5.39 13.54
C LEU A 47 -16.62 6.58 14.36
N ASN A 48 -16.00 7.76 14.23
CA ASN A 48 -16.23 8.87 15.16
C ASN A 48 -16.46 10.25 14.49
N GLY A 49 -16.39 10.33 13.15
CA GLY A 49 -16.47 11.57 12.41
C GLY A 49 -15.21 12.44 12.50
N VAL A 50 -15.22 13.57 11.80
CA VAL A 50 -14.11 14.54 11.81
C VAL A 50 -14.12 15.33 13.11
N ARG A 51 -13.19 15.02 14.02
CA ARG A 51 -13.08 15.66 15.34
C ARG A 51 -11.62 15.89 15.76
N ASN A 52 -11.40 16.80 16.73
CA ASN A 52 -10.08 16.93 17.36
C ASN A 52 -9.85 15.78 18.34
N LEU A 53 -9.19 14.71 17.89
CA LEU A 53 -8.93 13.49 18.67
C LEU A 53 -8.31 13.80 20.05
N GLN A 54 -7.42 14.80 20.16
CA GLN A 54 -6.76 15.17 21.42
C GLN A 54 -7.72 15.63 22.54
N ALA A 55 -8.97 15.99 22.21
CA ALA A 55 -9.99 16.31 23.20
C ALA A 55 -10.68 15.07 23.80
N PHE A 56 -10.50 13.89 23.19
CA PHE A 56 -11.19 12.64 23.55
C PHE A 56 -10.24 11.54 24.05
N VAL A 57 -8.94 11.63 23.77
CA VAL A 57 -7.93 10.67 24.25
C VAL A 57 -7.07 11.25 25.36
N PRO A 58 -6.68 10.47 26.38
CA PRO A 58 -5.73 10.91 27.41
C PRO A 58 -4.40 11.42 26.82
N THR A 59 -3.78 12.39 27.50
CA THR A 59 -2.47 12.94 27.13
C THR A 59 -1.34 11.92 27.37
N GLU A 60 -1.43 11.16 28.45
CA GLU A 60 -0.51 10.08 28.81
C GLU A 60 -1.14 8.72 28.49
N ARG A 61 -0.40 7.85 27.79
CA ARG A 61 -0.91 6.55 27.31
C ARG A 61 0.17 5.49 27.47
N ASN A 62 0.07 4.70 28.53
CA ASN A 62 0.99 3.60 28.82
C ASN A 62 0.40 2.24 28.41
N MET A 63 -0.51 2.20 27.42
CA MET A 63 -1.26 0.98 27.04
C MET A 63 -0.37 -0.14 26.46
N LEU A 64 0.82 0.21 25.96
CA LEU A 64 1.82 -0.73 25.45
C LEU A 64 2.79 -1.21 26.54
N GLN A 65 2.87 -0.50 27.67
CA GLN A 65 3.75 -0.81 28.79
C GLN A 65 3.06 -1.78 29.76
N GLY A 66 3.02 -3.07 29.42
CA GLY A 66 2.52 -4.10 30.33
C GLY A 66 1.94 -5.36 29.70
N THR A 67 1.83 -5.43 28.37
CA THR A 67 1.33 -6.61 27.65
C THR A 67 2.50 -7.48 27.15
N PRO A 68 2.90 -8.55 27.88
CA PRO A 68 4.05 -9.37 27.49
C PRO A 68 3.88 -10.04 26.11
N ALA A 69 2.64 -10.30 25.69
CA ALA A 69 2.33 -10.83 24.36
C ALA A 69 2.73 -9.88 23.22
N LEU A 70 2.58 -8.56 23.39
CA LEU A 70 3.02 -7.58 22.37
C LEU A 70 4.55 -7.45 22.34
N GLN A 71 5.21 -7.60 23.48
CA GLN A 71 6.68 -7.63 23.57
C GLN A 71 7.29 -8.88 22.90
N GLN A 72 6.62 -10.03 22.98
CA GLN A 72 7.05 -11.25 22.27
C GLN A 72 6.83 -11.15 20.75
N ALA A 73 5.65 -10.68 20.31
CA ALA A 73 5.36 -10.46 18.89
C ALA A 73 6.34 -9.47 18.23
N ALA A 74 6.81 -8.48 18.99
CA ALA A 74 7.88 -7.56 18.58
C ALA A 74 9.22 -8.27 18.34
N SER A 75 9.66 -9.15 19.24
CA SER A 75 10.90 -9.93 19.05
C SER A 75 10.82 -10.98 17.94
N GLU A 76 9.62 -11.41 17.54
CA GLU A 76 9.41 -12.48 16.55
C GLU A 76 9.16 -11.99 15.11
N TYR A 77 9.30 -10.69 14.83
CA TYR A 77 9.04 -10.12 13.50
C TYR A 77 10.01 -10.67 12.42
N ARG A 78 9.59 -11.74 11.74
CA ARG A 78 10.18 -12.18 10.47
C ARG A 78 9.69 -11.24 9.37
N PRO A 79 10.59 -10.61 8.59
CA PRO A 79 10.18 -9.80 7.45
C PRO A 79 9.50 -10.68 6.39
N TYR A 80 8.39 -10.21 5.84
CA TYR A 80 7.60 -10.87 4.78
C TYR A 80 8.31 -10.91 3.41
N ALA A 81 9.62 -10.64 3.36
CA ALA A 81 10.43 -10.63 2.13
C ALA A 81 10.42 -11.99 1.42
N ALA A 82 10.41 -13.10 2.17
CA ALA A 82 10.36 -14.46 1.63
C ALA A 82 9.05 -14.80 0.88
N GLY A 83 8.01 -13.96 0.97
CA GLY A 83 6.75 -14.16 0.25
C GLY A 83 6.76 -13.68 -1.20
N ILE A 84 7.67 -12.78 -1.58
CA ILE A 84 7.68 -12.18 -2.93
C ILE A 84 8.58 -12.97 -3.89
N GLU A 85 9.66 -13.59 -3.41
CA GLU A 85 10.53 -14.45 -4.23
C GLU A 85 9.78 -15.65 -4.85
N GLN A 86 8.74 -16.16 -4.16
CA GLN A 86 7.92 -17.27 -4.67
C GLN A 86 6.96 -16.87 -5.80
N MET A 87 6.61 -15.58 -5.94
CA MET A 87 5.85 -15.10 -7.11
C MET A 87 6.76 -14.80 -8.31
N ALA A 88 7.97 -14.29 -8.08
CA ALA A 88 8.95 -14.05 -9.15
C ALA A 88 9.42 -15.36 -9.81
N ALA A 89 9.73 -16.39 -9.01
CA ALA A 89 10.16 -17.69 -9.52
C ALA A 89 9.04 -18.45 -10.29
N ALA A 90 7.77 -18.09 -10.07
CA ALA A 90 6.63 -18.68 -10.79
C ALA A 90 6.44 -18.07 -12.20
N SER A 91 6.92 -16.85 -12.46
CA SER A 91 6.86 -16.23 -13.79
C SER A 91 7.97 -16.68 -14.74
N GLU A 92 9.16 -17.04 -14.26
CA GLU A 92 10.27 -17.51 -15.13
C GLU A 92 10.04 -18.92 -15.70
N ALA A 93 9.21 -19.76 -15.07
CA ALA A 93 8.97 -21.14 -15.50
C ALA A 93 8.06 -21.28 -16.75
N VAL A 94 7.61 -20.18 -17.35
CA VAL A 94 6.69 -20.17 -18.51
C VAL A 94 7.42 -19.86 -19.83
N GLU A 95 8.66 -19.35 -19.79
CA GLU A 95 9.40 -18.91 -20.99
C GLU A 95 10.18 -20.02 -21.73
N GLU A 96 10.28 -21.24 -21.17
CA GLU A 96 11.10 -22.33 -21.75
C GLU A 96 10.30 -23.45 -22.47
N VAL A 97 9.09 -23.16 -22.96
CA VAL A 97 8.37 -24.07 -23.88
C VAL A 97 7.72 -23.31 -25.03
N GLU A 98 8.52 -22.88 -26.02
CA GLU A 98 8.15 -22.94 -27.45
C GLU A 98 9.31 -22.49 -28.38
N LYS A 99 10.08 -23.45 -28.90
CA LYS A 99 10.96 -23.20 -30.06
C LYS A 99 11.04 -24.36 -31.06
N ALA A 100 9.94 -24.50 -31.80
CA ALA A 100 9.88 -24.95 -33.20
C ALA A 100 10.28 -26.42 -33.53
N PRO A 101 10.08 -26.91 -34.79
CA PRO A 101 9.31 -26.37 -35.92
C PRO A 101 8.30 -27.37 -36.54
N SER A 102 7.23 -26.88 -37.18
CA SER A 102 6.68 -27.50 -38.42
C SER A 102 5.72 -26.55 -39.15
N ALA A 103 5.66 -26.65 -40.48
CA ALA A 103 4.92 -25.72 -41.34
C ALA A 103 3.44 -26.11 -41.52
N THR A 104 2.55 -25.10 -41.56
CA THR A 104 1.47 -24.94 -42.55
C THR A 104 0.96 -23.49 -42.50
N ALA A 105 0.90 -22.83 -43.65
CA ALA A 105 0.14 -21.60 -43.93
C ALA A 105 -0.89 -21.95 -45.04
N PRO A 106 -1.96 -21.18 -45.32
CA PRO A 106 -2.23 -19.76 -45.01
C PRO A 106 -3.47 -19.63 -44.05
N GLU A 107 -4.19 -18.52 -43.84
CA GLU A 107 -4.35 -17.19 -44.49
C GLU A 107 -4.42 -16.06 -43.42
N PRO A 108 -4.12 -14.78 -43.75
CA PRO A 108 -4.21 -13.68 -42.80
C PRO A 108 -5.67 -13.28 -42.52
N VAL A 109 -6.06 -13.27 -41.24
CA VAL A 109 -7.26 -12.54 -40.82
C VAL A 109 -6.95 -11.06 -40.97
N ALA A 110 -7.76 -10.36 -41.76
CA ALA A 110 -7.55 -8.95 -42.04
C ALA A 110 -7.56 -8.13 -40.75
N GLU A 111 -6.65 -7.16 -40.69
CA GLU A 111 -6.81 -6.01 -39.81
C GLU A 111 -8.11 -5.31 -40.26
N GLU A 112 -9.12 -5.27 -39.39
CA GLU A 112 -10.27 -4.38 -39.61
C GLU A 112 -9.75 -2.95 -39.42
N GLU A 113 -9.24 -2.39 -40.52
CA GLU A 113 -8.99 -0.95 -40.66
C GLU A 113 -10.29 -0.24 -40.26
N ILE A 114 -10.25 0.51 -39.17
CA ILE A 114 -11.31 1.44 -38.81
C ILE A 114 -11.26 2.53 -39.87
N ASP A 115 -12.22 2.49 -40.80
CA ASP A 115 -12.33 3.45 -41.88
C ASP A 115 -12.72 4.82 -41.28
N ASP A 116 -12.01 5.88 -41.66
CA ASP A 116 -12.26 7.23 -41.11
C ASP A 116 -13.67 7.75 -41.47
N ASP A 117 -14.31 7.14 -42.48
CA ASP A 117 -15.71 7.40 -42.90
C ASP A 117 -16.76 7.03 -41.82
N ASP A 118 -16.47 6.15 -40.86
CA ASP A 118 -17.43 5.76 -39.80
C ASP A 118 -17.66 6.89 -38.75
N ILE A 119 -16.79 7.91 -38.73
CA ILE A 119 -16.84 9.01 -37.76
C ILE A 119 -17.85 10.11 -38.15
N GLU A 120 -18.15 10.30 -39.45
CA GLU A 120 -19.06 11.37 -39.90
C GLU A 120 -20.56 11.04 -39.69
N ALA A 121 -20.91 9.78 -39.38
CA ALA A 121 -22.31 9.38 -39.16
C ALA A 121 -22.95 9.92 -37.86
N TRP A 122 -22.19 10.65 -37.02
CA TRP A 122 -22.62 11.15 -35.70
C TRP A 122 -22.36 12.67 -35.48
N SER A 123 -22.20 13.46 -36.56
CA SER A 123 -22.06 14.94 -36.48
C SER A 123 -23.26 15.70 -37.01
#